data_AF-A0A5E7PFI3-F1
#
_entry.id   AF-A0A5E7PFI3-F1
#
_cell.length_a   1.000
_cell.length_b   1.000
_cell.length_c   1.000
_cell.angle_alpha   90.00
_cell.angle_beta   90.00
_cell.angle_gamma   90.00
#
_symmetry.space_group_name_H-M   'P 1'
#
loop_
_entity.id
_entity.type
_entity.pdbx_description
1 polymer ?
#
loop_
_entity_poly.entity_id
_entity_poly.type
_entity_poly.pdbx_seq_one_letter_code
_entity_poly.pdbx_strand_id
1 'polypeptide(L)'
;MKAALIISACLFASGCAQIVPVVNEAEQQKYDPASTARIRVYSNPNLRASYTPGKSCEEYRANADAGVSRKKGQVNLLGMSPGQYENEVIGMRPSWHSAHLSYREKYSELVLPAGVPTVISIISFQGVMCNAPARSFTPRAGKDYEAYLAFQTKHAALGICQVVIQELSDRETPEPDEVVKTGICVPVGESRLGNWRTENK
;
A
#
# COMPACT_ATOMS: atom_id res chain seq x y z
N MET A 1 -11.58 45.90 51.79
CA MET A 1 -12.16 44.71 51.13
C MET A 1 -12.88 45.15 49.85
N LYS A 2 -12.29 44.99 48.66
CA LYS A 2 -13.05 44.88 47.40
C LYS A 2 -12.27 43.93 46.47
N ALA A 3 -13.02 42.97 45.97
CA ALA A 3 -12.56 41.70 45.41
C ALA A 3 -11.97 41.83 44.01
N ALA A 4 -11.03 40.92 43.73
CA ALA A 4 -10.42 40.68 42.44
C ALA A 4 -11.42 40.12 41.42
N LEU A 5 -11.18 40.40 40.14
CA LEU A 5 -11.74 39.63 39.03
C LEU A 5 -10.68 39.55 37.94
N ILE A 6 -9.85 38.51 38.03
CA ILE A 6 -8.88 38.12 36.99
C ILE A 6 -9.64 37.23 36.02
N ILE A 7 -9.94 37.74 34.83
CA ILE A 7 -10.49 36.94 33.73
C ILE A 7 -9.30 36.22 33.08
N SER A 8 -9.07 34.97 33.50
CA SER A 8 -8.11 34.07 32.85
C SER A 8 -8.76 33.50 31.59
N ALA A 9 -8.40 34.05 30.44
CA ALA A 9 -8.75 33.51 29.14
C ALA A 9 -7.91 32.25 28.88
N CYS A 10 -8.46 31.08 29.23
CA CYS A 10 -7.91 29.80 28.78
C CYS A 10 -8.09 29.72 27.25
N LEU A 11 -7.04 30.06 26.50
CA LEU A 11 -6.92 29.68 25.10
C LEU A 11 -6.87 28.15 25.02
N PHE A 12 -7.97 27.55 24.60
CA PHE A 12 -8.00 26.17 24.14
C PHE A 12 -7.21 26.09 22.83
N ALA A 13 -5.90 25.89 22.93
CA ALA A 13 -5.10 25.42 21.81
C ALA A 13 -5.52 23.97 21.52
N SER A 14 -6.51 23.80 20.65
CA SER A 14 -6.79 22.52 20.02
C SER A 14 -5.64 22.23 19.06
N GLY A 15 -4.59 21.59 19.58
CA GLY A 15 -3.53 21.02 18.75
C GLY A 15 -4.15 19.96 17.87
N CYS A 16 -4.40 20.29 16.59
CA CYS A 16 -4.60 19.27 15.58
C CYS A 16 -3.31 18.47 15.54
N ALA A 17 -3.33 17.24 16.07
CA ALA A 17 -2.23 16.30 15.91
C ALA A 17 -2.12 15.98 14.41
N GLN A 18 -1.34 16.79 13.69
CA GLN A 18 -0.98 16.48 12.32
C GLN A 18 -0.03 15.28 12.38
N ILE A 19 -0.43 14.20 11.73
CA ILE A 19 0.42 13.02 11.56
C ILE A 19 1.50 13.44 10.57
N VAL A 20 2.69 13.75 11.08
CA VAL A 20 3.84 14.13 10.27
C VAL A 20 4.41 12.85 9.65
N PRO A 21 4.62 12.79 8.33
CA PRO A 21 5.29 11.64 7.72
C PRO A 21 6.75 11.56 8.17
N VAL A 22 7.25 10.35 8.37
CA VAL A 22 8.65 10.08 8.71
C VAL A 22 9.43 9.83 7.44
N VAL A 23 10.52 10.57 7.25
CA VAL A 23 11.41 10.36 6.11
C VAL A 23 12.25 9.11 6.34
N ASN A 24 12.17 8.15 5.42
CA ASN A 24 13.03 6.97 5.41
C ASN A 24 14.27 7.26 4.55
N GLU A 25 15.28 7.89 5.16
CA GLU A 25 16.52 8.29 4.47
C GLU A 25 17.26 7.10 3.84
N ALA A 26 17.28 5.96 4.53
CA ALA A 26 17.95 4.75 4.04
C ALA A 26 17.30 4.17 2.79
N GLU A 27 15.96 4.25 2.69
CA GLU A 27 15.23 3.87 1.48
C GLU A 27 15.39 4.94 0.39
N GLN A 28 15.34 6.22 0.75
CA GLN A 28 15.49 7.35 -0.17
C GLN A 28 16.85 7.33 -0.90
N GLN A 29 17.93 6.98 -0.20
CA GLN A 29 19.28 6.87 -0.78
C GLN A 29 19.40 5.78 -1.87
N LYS A 30 18.43 4.86 -1.98
CA LYS A 30 18.40 3.84 -3.04
C LYS A 30 17.82 4.37 -4.35
N TYR A 31 17.18 5.55 -4.33
CA TYR A 31 16.50 6.07 -5.49
C TYR A 31 17.47 6.67 -6.51
N ASP A 32 17.37 6.18 -7.74
CA ASP A 32 18.06 6.67 -8.92
C ASP A 32 17.04 6.60 -10.08
N PRO A 33 16.52 7.73 -10.57
CA PRO A 33 15.47 7.74 -11.58
C PRO A 33 15.88 7.06 -12.90
N ALA A 34 17.18 6.86 -13.16
CA ALA A 34 17.64 6.17 -14.35
C ALA A 34 17.52 4.63 -14.26
N SER A 35 17.54 4.07 -13.05
CA SER A 35 17.62 2.61 -12.83
C SER A 35 16.56 2.06 -11.88
N THR A 36 15.83 2.92 -11.17
CA THR A 36 14.82 2.55 -10.19
C THR A 36 13.51 3.28 -10.41
N ALA A 37 12.48 2.77 -9.74
CA ALA A 37 11.14 3.32 -9.65
C ALA A 37 10.75 3.47 -8.18
N ARG A 38 9.64 4.13 -7.90
CA ARG A 38 9.10 4.22 -6.53
C ARG A 38 7.69 3.66 -6.47
N ILE A 39 7.32 3.10 -5.34
CA ILE A 39 5.95 2.65 -5.07
C ILE A 39 5.50 3.13 -3.71
N ARG A 40 4.28 3.66 -3.63
CA ARG A 40 3.56 3.92 -2.39
C ARG A 40 2.61 2.76 -2.15
N VAL A 41 2.79 2.05 -1.04
CA VAL A 41 1.97 0.89 -0.71
C VAL A 41 1.10 1.21 0.49
N TYR A 42 -0.21 1.16 0.29
CA TYR A 42 -1.21 1.49 1.30
C TYR A 42 -1.55 0.27 2.16
N SER A 43 -1.72 0.52 3.44
CA SER A 43 -2.02 -0.51 4.40
C SER A 43 -2.71 0.03 5.65
N ASN A 44 -3.20 -0.86 6.51
CA ASN A 44 -3.78 -0.50 7.79
C ASN A 44 -3.64 -1.67 8.79
N PRO A 45 -4.00 -1.52 10.07
CA PRO A 45 -3.87 -2.60 11.06
C PRO A 45 -4.58 -3.92 10.71
N ASN A 46 -5.54 -3.89 9.77
CA ASN A 46 -6.27 -5.06 9.28
C ASN A 46 -5.78 -5.54 7.90
N LEU A 47 -4.86 -4.83 7.25
CA LEU A 47 -4.29 -5.11 5.93
C LEU A 47 -2.76 -5.19 5.98
N ARG A 48 -2.17 -6.36 5.76
CA ARG A 48 -0.70 -6.48 5.55
C ARG A 48 -0.38 -6.33 4.11
N ALA A 49 0.41 -5.31 3.83
CA ALA A 49 1.15 -5.24 2.60
C ALA A 49 2.56 -5.85 2.75
N SER A 50 3.01 -6.51 1.70
CA SER A 50 4.38 -6.97 1.52
C SER A 50 4.76 -6.84 0.05
N TYR A 51 6.05 -6.65 -0.19
CA TYR A 51 6.60 -6.55 -1.52
C TYR A 51 7.84 -7.46 -1.63
N THR A 52 8.06 -8.00 -2.81
CA THR A 52 9.22 -8.84 -3.10
C THR A 52 9.83 -8.37 -4.41
N PRO A 53 10.83 -7.48 -4.35
CA PRO A 53 11.47 -6.93 -5.54
C PRO A 53 12.34 -8.00 -6.20
N GLY A 54 12.37 -7.98 -7.53
CA GLY A 54 13.22 -8.86 -8.31
C GLY A 54 12.78 -10.31 -8.35
N LYS A 55 11.47 -10.59 -8.21
CA LYS A 55 10.93 -11.94 -8.21
C LYS A 55 9.76 -12.08 -9.19
N SER A 56 9.77 -13.18 -9.93
CA SER A 56 8.61 -13.60 -10.73
C SER A 56 7.52 -14.24 -9.84
N CYS A 57 6.31 -14.43 -10.39
CA CYS A 57 5.28 -15.17 -9.67
C CYS A 57 5.72 -16.61 -9.37
N GLU A 58 6.45 -17.28 -10.27
CA GLU A 58 6.96 -18.64 -10.09
C GLU A 58 7.93 -18.72 -8.92
N GLU A 59 8.89 -17.80 -8.86
CA GLU A 59 9.85 -17.74 -7.76
C GLU A 59 9.19 -17.38 -6.43
N TYR A 60 8.19 -16.49 -6.45
CA TYR A 60 7.42 -16.14 -5.27
C TYR A 60 6.69 -17.35 -4.68
N ARG A 61 6.15 -18.24 -5.52
CA ARG A 61 5.41 -19.44 -5.08
C ARG A 61 6.30 -20.56 -4.63
N ALA A 62 7.43 -20.78 -5.30
CA ALA A 62 8.41 -21.80 -4.89
C ALA A 62 8.92 -21.55 -3.45
N ASN A 63 8.83 -20.30 -2.99
CA ASN A 63 9.21 -19.88 -1.64
C ASN A 63 8.01 -19.68 -0.69
N ALA A 64 6.79 -20.06 -1.09
CA ALA A 64 5.61 -19.97 -0.24
C ALA A 64 5.50 -21.14 0.76
N ASP A 65 6.00 -22.33 0.38
CA ASP A 65 5.93 -23.57 1.19
C ASP A 65 7.08 -23.72 2.18
N ALA A 66 8.28 -23.29 1.80
CA ALA A 66 9.30 -22.97 2.79
C ALA A 66 8.81 -21.69 3.49
N GLY A 67 8.77 -21.63 4.82
CA GLY A 67 8.44 -20.42 5.57
C GLY A 67 9.48 -19.31 5.38
N VAL A 68 9.83 -18.99 4.13
CA VAL A 68 10.83 -18.08 3.65
C VAL A 68 10.39 -16.73 4.14
N SER A 69 10.99 -16.38 5.27
CA SER A 69 11.22 -15.04 5.76
C SER A 69 10.33 -14.03 5.06
N ARG A 70 9.11 -13.92 5.57
CA ARG A 70 8.31 -12.69 5.55
C ARG A 70 9.15 -11.46 5.97
N LYS A 71 10.40 -11.61 6.45
CA LYS A 71 11.35 -10.58 6.91
C LYS A 71 11.93 -9.63 5.85
N LYS A 72 11.90 -9.93 4.54
CA LYS A 72 12.34 -8.96 3.51
C LYS A 72 11.13 -8.33 2.83
N GLY A 73 11.03 -7.01 2.89
CA GLY A 73 10.02 -6.24 2.18
C GLY A 73 8.65 -6.20 2.86
N GLN A 74 8.63 -5.98 4.17
CA GLN A 74 7.40 -5.64 4.88
C GLN A 74 7.19 -4.13 4.79
N VAL A 75 6.00 -3.71 4.38
CA VAL A 75 5.53 -2.34 4.66
C VAL A 75 5.39 -2.23 6.17
N ASN A 76 5.75 -1.07 6.75
CA ASN A 76 6.03 -0.90 8.18
C ASN A 76 4.78 -1.02 9.08
N LEU A 77 4.21 -2.21 9.12
CA LEU A 77 3.01 -2.57 9.85
C LEU A 77 3.22 -3.75 10.81
N LEU A 78 4.32 -4.47 10.66
CA LEU A 78 4.46 -5.79 11.24
C LEU A 78 5.26 -5.71 12.53
N GLY A 79 4.51 -5.59 13.63
CA GLY A 79 5.02 -5.53 14.99
C GLY A 79 4.85 -4.17 15.66
N MET A 80 4.30 -3.17 14.98
CA MET A 80 4.04 -1.85 15.55
C MET A 80 2.71 -1.79 16.28
N SER A 81 2.69 -1.11 17.42
CA SER A 81 1.45 -0.77 18.10
C SER A 81 0.64 0.25 17.28
N PRO A 82 -0.71 0.30 17.39
CA PRO A 82 -1.56 1.25 16.68
C PRO A 82 -1.15 2.74 16.68
N GLY A 83 -0.34 3.17 17.66
CA GLY A 83 0.15 4.55 17.79
C GLY A 83 1.56 4.79 17.25
N GLN A 84 2.26 3.76 16.76
CA GLN A 84 3.58 3.88 16.12
C GLN A 84 3.51 3.82 14.59
N TYR A 85 2.29 3.75 14.05
CA TYR A 85 2.04 3.57 12.63
C TYR A 85 1.98 4.93 11.91
N GLU A 86 3.10 5.31 11.31
CA GLU A 86 3.30 6.59 10.61
C GLU A 86 3.48 6.37 9.10
N ASN A 87 3.25 7.42 8.31
CA ASN A 87 3.55 7.37 6.87
C ASN A 87 5.07 7.42 6.70
N GLU A 88 5.67 6.41 6.07
CA GLU A 88 7.09 6.44 5.72
C GLU A 88 7.28 6.97 4.31
N VAL A 89 8.06 8.03 4.14
CA VAL A 89 8.20 8.72 2.87
C VAL A 89 9.63 8.76 2.38
N ILE A 90 9.79 8.69 1.06
CA ILE A 90 11.05 8.95 0.34
C ILE A 90 10.92 10.17 -0.57
N GLY A 91 9.78 10.86 -0.53
CA GLY A 91 9.51 12.08 -1.28
C GLY A 91 8.78 11.84 -2.60
N MET A 92 7.91 10.82 -2.66
CA MET A 92 6.96 10.73 -3.79
C MET A 92 5.95 11.87 -3.71
N ARG A 93 5.47 12.32 -4.87
CA ARG A 93 4.48 13.41 -4.93
C ARG A 93 3.15 12.95 -4.32
N PRO A 94 2.37 13.85 -3.71
CA PRO A 94 1.04 13.50 -3.21
C PRO A 94 0.11 13.13 -4.37
N SER A 95 -0.70 12.09 -4.16
CA SER A 95 -1.85 11.72 -4.98
C SER A 95 -3.16 12.02 -4.26
N TRP A 96 -4.28 11.91 -4.98
CA TRP A 96 -5.61 11.95 -4.35
C TRP A 96 -5.75 10.96 -3.19
N HIS A 97 -5.33 9.69 -3.35
CA HIS A 97 -5.45 8.69 -2.28
C HIS A 97 -4.57 9.04 -1.07
N SER A 98 -3.34 9.50 -1.28
CA SER A 98 -2.46 9.88 -0.16
C SER A 98 -2.98 11.09 0.64
N ALA A 99 -3.77 11.96 -0.01
CA ALA A 99 -4.43 13.09 0.62
C ALA A 99 -5.77 12.72 1.28
N HIS A 100 -6.38 11.60 0.89
CA HIS A 100 -7.71 11.14 1.34
C HIS A 100 -7.65 9.72 1.91
N LEU A 101 -6.76 9.52 2.88
CA LEU A 101 -6.58 8.23 3.54
C LEU A 101 -7.87 7.75 4.22
N SER A 102 -8.18 6.48 4.05
CA SER A 102 -9.28 5.82 4.76
C SER A 102 -8.97 5.68 6.26
N TYR A 103 -9.96 5.25 7.06
CA TYR A 103 -9.80 5.10 8.51
C TYR A 103 -8.59 4.24 8.88
N ARG A 104 -7.62 4.84 9.58
CA ARG A 104 -6.35 4.24 10.02
C ARG A 104 -5.49 3.69 8.88
N GLU A 105 -5.72 4.12 7.66
CA GLU A 105 -4.82 3.87 6.54
C GLU A 105 -3.56 4.73 6.67
N LYS A 106 -2.43 4.14 6.31
CA LYS A 106 -1.14 4.80 6.09
C LYS A 106 -0.46 4.13 4.91
N TYR A 107 0.71 4.64 4.55
CA TYR A 107 1.50 4.09 3.47
C TYR A 107 2.99 4.12 3.79
N SER A 108 3.75 3.23 3.15
CA SER A 108 5.20 3.37 3.00
C SER A 108 5.54 3.59 1.54
N GLU A 109 6.45 4.51 1.29
CA GLU A 109 7.09 4.73 0.00
C GLU A 109 8.39 3.94 -0.09
N LEU A 110 8.59 3.23 -1.20
CA LEU A 110 9.66 2.25 -1.37
C LEU A 110 10.31 2.39 -2.74
N VAL A 111 11.59 2.03 -2.84
CA VAL A 111 12.32 2.00 -4.10
C VAL A 111 12.29 0.58 -4.69
N LEU A 112 11.96 0.49 -5.98
CA LEU A 112 11.92 -0.75 -6.74
C LEU A 112 12.96 -0.73 -7.87
N PRO A 113 13.64 -1.86 -8.16
CA PRO A 113 14.50 -1.95 -9.35
C PRO A 113 13.65 -1.88 -10.62
N ALA A 114 14.00 -0.98 -11.55
CA ALA A 114 13.28 -0.85 -12.82
C ALA A 114 13.58 -2.03 -13.75
N GLY A 115 12.61 -2.40 -14.58
CA GLY A 115 12.78 -3.48 -15.57
C GLY A 115 12.80 -4.90 -14.99
N VAL A 116 12.74 -5.06 -13.68
CA VAL A 116 12.70 -6.37 -13.01
C VAL A 116 11.34 -6.60 -12.34
N PRO A 117 10.69 -7.77 -12.53
CA PRO A 117 9.41 -8.06 -11.90
C PRO A 117 9.45 -7.89 -10.37
N THR A 118 8.41 -7.28 -9.83
CA THR A 118 8.17 -7.13 -8.41
C THR A 118 6.81 -7.69 -8.07
N VAL A 119 6.74 -8.50 -7.01
CA VAL A 119 5.47 -9.04 -6.49
C VAL A 119 4.99 -8.19 -5.32
N ILE A 120 3.73 -7.77 -5.38
CA ILE A 120 3.02 -7.07 -4.31
C ILE A 120 1.91 -7.98 -3.78
N SER A 121 1.85 -8.13 -2.46
CA SER A 121 0.81 -8.89 -1.77
C SER A 121 0.21 -8.05 -0.67
N ILE A 122 -1.11 -7.85 -0.73
CA ILE A 122 -1.88 -7.15 0.30
C ILE A 122 -2.98 -8.10 0.77
N ILE A 123 -2.90 -8.53 2.02
CA ILE A 123 -3.81 -9.51 2.62
C ILE A 123 -4.61 -8.86 3.75
N SER A 124 -5.91 -9.15 3.80
CA SER A 124 -6.78 -8.82 4.94
C SER A 124 -6.77 -9.97 5.94
N PHE A 125 -6.68 -9.68 7.24
CA PHE A 125 -6.63 -10.71 8.29
C PHE A 125 -7.50 -10.44 9.51
N GLN A 126 -8.25 -9.33 9.54
CA GLN A 126 -9.32 -9.11 10.51
C GLN A 126 -10.55 -8.54 9.80
N GLY A 127 -11.70 -9.23 9.88
CA GLY A 127 -12.96 -8.84 9.26
C GLY A 127 -13.33 -9.67 8.02
N VAL A 128 -13.95 -9.03 7.01
CA VAL A 128 -14.34 -9.67 5.74
C VAL A 128 -13.12 -10.35 5.12
N MET A 129 -13.16 -11.68 5.01
CA MET A 129 -12.10 -12.49 4.42
C MET A 129 -11.91 -12.05 2.97
N CYS A 130 -10.89 -11.23 2.75
CA CYS A 130 -10.56 -10.75 1.42
C CYS A 130 -9.09 -11.08 1.12
N ASN A 131 -8.92 -12.26 0.54
CA ASN A 131 -7.64 -12.79 0.11
C ASN A 131 -7.46 -12.53 -1.38
N ALA A 132 -7.08 -11.30 -1.73
CA ALA A 132 -6.70 -11.02 -3.10
C ALA A 132 -5.39 -11.75 -3.43
N PRO A 133 -5.27 -12.41 -4.60
CA PRO A 133 -4.01 -12.99 -5.00
C PRO A 133 -2.95 -11.90 -5.17
N ALA A 134 -1.71 -12.22 -4.82
CA ALA A 134 -0.57 -11.34 -5.05
C ALA A 134 -0.42 -11.02 -6.54
N ARG A 135 0.10 -9.84 -6.85
CA ARG A 135 0.25 -9.32 -8.22
C ARG A 135 1.70 -9.10 -8.54
N SER A 136 2.15 -9.54 -9.71
CA SER A 136 3.45 -9.15 -10.24
C SER A 136 3.30 -8.02 -11.25
N PHE A 137 4.24 -7.08 -11.25
CA PHE A 137 4.36 -6.07 -12.30
C PHE A 137 5.83 -5.72 -12.50
N THR A 138 6.14 -5.13 -13.65
CA THR A 138 7.49 -4.66 -13.97
C THR A 138 7.50 -3.13 -13.97
N PRO A 139 8.09 -2.47 -12.96
CA PRO A 139 8.13 -1.02 -12.88
C PRO A 139 9.07 -0.43 -13.95
N ARG A 140 8.73 0.76 -14.42
CA ARG A 140 9.55 1.54 -15.36
C ARG A 140 10.42 2.53 -14.61
N ALA A 141 11.63 2.78 -15.11
CA ALA A 141 12.57 3.71 -14.49
C ALA A 141 11.97 5.12 -14.41
N GLY A 142 12.19 5.78 -13.28
CA GLY A 142 11.71 7.15 -13.00
C GLY A 142 10.20 7.28 -12.82
N LYS A 143 9.46 6.17 -12.80
CA LYS A 143 8.01 6.17 -12.56
C LYS A 143 7.69 5.94 -11.09
N ASP A 144 6.59 6.55 -10.68
CA ASP A 144 5.99 6.41 -9.37
C ASP A 144 4.73 5.56 -9.49
N TYR A 145 4.49 4.66 -8.54
CA TYR A 145 3.34 3.76 -8.55
C TYR A 145 2.61 3.79 -7.21
N GLU A 146 1.34 3.40 -7.22
CA GLU A 146 0.55 3.18 -6.01
C GLU A 146 0.00 1.76 -5.99
N ALA A 147 0.00 1.14 -4.80
CA ALA A 147 -0.61 -0.16 -4.60
C ALA A 147 -1.51 -0.19 -3.37
N TYR A 148 -2.75 -0.63 -3.57
CA TYR A 148 -3.78 -0.70 -2.54
C TYR A 148 -4.72 -1.90 -2.77
N LEU A 149 -5.48 -2.26 -1.74
CA LEU A 149 -6.52 -3.28 -1.84
C LEU A 149 -7.86 -2.61 -2.19
N ALA A 150 -8.36 -2.83 -3.40
CA ALA A 150 -9.67 -2.36 -3.80
C ALA A 150 -10.74 -3.40 -3.46
N PHE A 151 -11.85 -2.96 -2.87
CA PHE A 151 -13.04 -3.78 -2.62
C PHE A 151 -14.10 -3.46 -3.66
N GLN A 152 -14.55 -4.46 -4.42
CA GLN A 152 -15.69 -4.37 -5.31
C GLN A 152 -16.93 -4.90 -4.60
N THR A 153 -17.86 -4.01 -4.25
CA THR A 153 -19.18 -4.35 -3.73
C THR A 153 -20.16 -4.59 -4.88
N LYS A 154 -19.93 -5.65 -5.69
CA LYS A 154 -20.87 -5.96 -6.79
C LYS A 154 -22.15 -6.67 -6.31
N HIS A 155 -22.11 -7.45 -5.22
CA HIS A 155 -23.33 -8.01 -4.60
C HIS A 155 -23.12 -8.22 -3.09
N ALA A 156 -24.17 -7.96 -2.30
CA ALA A 156 -24.18 -7.89 -0.83
C ALA A 156 -23.75 -9.17 -0.06
N ALA A 157 -23.30 -10.23 -0.74
CA ALA A 157 -22.94 -11.50 -0.13
C ALA A 157 -21.48 -11.92 -0.35
N LEU A 158 -20.76 -11.38 -1.35
CA LEU A 158 -19.37 -11.76 -1.65
C LEU A 158 -18.60 -10.51 -2.07
N GLY A 159 -17.89 -9.88 -1.12
CA GLY A 159 -16.94 -8.81 -1.44
C GLY A 159 -15.77 -9.40 -2.23
N ILE A 160 -15.60 -8.98 -3.48
CA ILE A 160 -14.42 -9.32 -4.28
C ILE A 160 -13.37 -8.26 -3.99
N CYS A 161 -12.16 -8.64 -3.62
CA CYS A 161 -11.02 -7.71 -3.58
C CYS A 161 -9.96 -8.04 -4.61
N GLN A 162 -9.23 -7.00 -4.97
CA GLN A 162 -8.09 -7.07 -5.85
C GLN A 162 -6.99 -6.14 -5.33
N VAL A 163 -5.75 -6.61 -5.39
CA VAL A 163 -4.59 -5.71 -5.30
C VAL A 163 -4.55 -4.92 -6.61
N VAL A 164 -4.68 -3.61 -6.52
CA VAL A 164 -4.54 -2.68 -7.65
C VAL A 164 -3.14 -2.11 -7.62
N ILE A 165 -2.50 -2.03 -8.78
CA ILE A 165 -1.25 -1.31 -8.98
C ILE A 165 -1.48 -0.32 -10.12
N GLN A 166 -1.24 0.95 -9.87
CA GLN A 166 -1.44 2.02 -10.86
C GLN A 166 -0.21 2.93 -10.89
N GLU A 167 0.07 3.55 -12.04
CA GLU A 167 1.03 4.66 -12.10
C GLU A 167 0.46 5.86 -11.34
N LEU A 168 1.32 6.56 -10.58
CA LEU A 168 0.96 7.78 -9.86
C LEU A 168 0.58 8.87 -10.88
N SER A 169 -0.56 9.51 -10.63
CA SER A 169 -1.08 10.59 -11.47
C SER A 169 -1.35 11.86 -10.69
N ASP A 170 -1.51 12.94 -11.43
CA ASP A 170 -1.72 14.30 -10.94
C ASP A 170 -3.21 14.63 -10.79
N ARG A 171 -4.11 13.65 -10.97
CA ARG A 171 -5.54 13.87 -10.87
C ARG A 171 -5.99 14.01 -9.43
N GLU A 172 -6.93 14.93 -9.22
CA GLU A 172 -7.63 15.13 -7.95
C GLU A 172 -8.91 14.27 -7.86
N THR A 173 -8.90 13.07 -8.45
CA THR A 173 -10.08 12.18 -8.53
C THR A 173 -9.77 10.75 -8.09
N PRO A 174 -10.75 9.99 -7.57
CA PRO A 174 -10.56 8.63 -7.08
C PRO A 174 -10.43 7.55 -8.19
N GLU A 175 -10.67 7.88 -9.45
CA GLU A 175 -10.61 6.90 -10.54
C GLU A 175 -9.16 6.53 -10.87
N PRO A 176 -8.83 5.22 -11.03
CA PRO A 176 -7.48 4.78 -11.36
C PRO A 176 -7.10 5.23 -12.79
N ASP A 177 -5.93 5.86 -12.95
CA ASP A 177 -5.50 6.44 -14.24
C ASP A 177 -5.20 5.39 -15.32
N GLU A 178 -4.21 4.55 -15.03
CA GLU A 178 -3.79 3.44 -15.86
C GLU A 178 -3.43 2.30 -14.91
N VAL A 179 -4.35 1.36 -14.75
CA VAL A 179 -4.05 0.12 -14.03
C VAL A 179 -2.93 -0.58 -14.80
N VAL A 180 -1.78 -0.73 -14.16
CA VAL A 180 -0.63 -1.38 -14.76
C VAL A 180 -1.00 -2.82 -15.09
N LYS A 181 -0.55 -3.32 -16.24
CA LYS A 181 -0.70 -4.74 -16.56
C LYS A 181 0.00 -5.57 -15.48
N THR A 182 -0.78 -6.35 -14.74
CA THR A 182 -0.29 -7.21 -13.67
C THR A 182 -0.45 -8.69 -14.03
N GLY A 183 0.51 -9.50 -13.59
CA GLY A 183 0.38 -10.95 -13.50
C GLY A 183 -0.29 -11.35 -12.19
N ILE A 184 -1.01 -12.48 -12.18
CA ILE A 184 -1.64 -13.02 -10.98
C ILE A 184 -0.81 -14.16 -10.41
N CYS A 185 -0.36 -14.05 -9.16
CA CYS A 185 0.37 -15.11 -8.48
C CYS A 185 -0.60 -15.99 -7.65
N VAL A 186 -1.42 -16.85 -8.29
CA VAL A 186 -2.37 -17.78 -7.62
C VAL A 186 -1.77 -19.17 -7.38
N PRO A 187 -1.48 -19.69 -6.17
CA PRO A 187 -0.76 -20.96 -5.94
C PRO A 187 -1.13 -22.14 -6.87
N VAL A 188 -0.13 -22.95 -7.28
CA VAL A 188 -0.34 -23.99 -8.31
C VAL A 188 -1.14 -25.09 -7.64
N GLY A 189 -2.45 -25.16 -7.90
CA GLY A 189 -3.32 -26.20 -7.34
C GLY A 189 -4.67 -25.73 -6.80
N GLU A 190 -4.90 -24.42 -6.66
CA GLU A 190 -6.18 -23.90 -6.15
C GLU A 190 -7.09 -23.43 -7.30
N SER A 191 -7.41 -24.36 -8.20
CA SER A 191 -8.56 -24.26 -9.10
C SER A 191 -9.87 -24.55 -8.34
N ARG A 192 -10.13 -23.81 -7.25
CA ARG A 192 -11.43 -23.81 -6.58
C ARG A 192 -11.78 -22.41 -6.10
N LEU A 193 -12.14 -21.55 -7.05
CA LEU A 193 -13.39 -20.79 -7.08
C LEU A 193 -13.24 -19.60 -8.05
N GLY A 194 -14.11 -19.59 -9.07
CA GLY A 194 -14.35 -18.44 -9.93
C GLY A 194 -13.53 -18.44 -11.22
N ASN A 195 -14.16 -18.87 -12.32
CA ASN A 195 -13.73 -18.59 -13.67
C ASN A 195 -13.48 -17.09 -13.85
N TRP A 196 -12.22 -16.66 -13.84
CA TRP A 196 -11.82 -15.40 -14.46
C TRP A 196 -11.84 -15.60 -15.97
N ARG A 197 -13.05 -15.62 -16.54
CA ARG A 197 -13.21 -15.53 -17.98
C ARG A 197 -12.79 -14.12 -18.37
N THR A 198 -11.64 -14.02 -19.03
CA THR A 198 -11.23 -12.88 -19.82
C THR A 198 -12.30 -12.60 -20.88
N GLU A 199 -13.16 -11.61 -20.64
CA GLU A 199 -13.97 -10.99 -21.69
C GLU A 199 -13.48 -9.56 -21.87
N ASN A 200 -12.41 -9.42 -22.65
CA ASN A 200 -12.17 -8.21 -23.44
C ASN A 200 -12.84 -8.46 -24.80
N LYS A 201 -13.89 -7.70 -25.09
CA LYS A 201 -14.33 -7.37 -26.44
C LYS A 201 -14.44 -5.86 -26.52
#